data_AF-A0A2V6WZJ3-F1
#
_entry.id   AF-A0A2V6WZJ3-F1
#
_cell.length_a   1.000
_cell.length_b   1.000
_cell.length_c   1.000
_cell.angle_alpha   90.00
_cell.angle_beta   90.00
_cell.angle_gamma   90.00
#
_symmetry.space_group_name_H-M   'P 1'
#
loop_
_entity.id
_entity.type
_entity.pdbx_description
1 polymer ?
#
loop_
_entity_poly.entity_id
_entity_poly.type
_entity_poly.pdbx_seq_one_letter_code
_entity_poly.pdbx_strand_id
1 'polypeptide(L)'
;MLSDHAVSILIFAGIDVVMALSFYLPASAGQLSAGQGGFMALGAYTSAYLTAHLGVPFPLALVAGGLVGGLVGLAVGFPALR
;
A
#
# COMPACT_ATOMS: atom_id res chain seq x y z
N MET A 1 7.46 -25.16 -14.11
CA MET A 1 6.60 -24.75 -12.98
C MET A 1 7.38 -23.70 -12.22
N LEU A 2 6.88 -22.47 -12.11
CA LEU A 2 7.57 -21.44 -11.31
C LEU A 2 7.66 -21.94 -9.86
N SER A 3 8.82 -21.81 -9.22
CA SER A 3 8.96 -22.11 -7.79
C SER A 3 8.19 -21.07 -6.97
N ASP A 4 7.64 -21.45 -5.81
CA ASP A 4 6.94 -20.51 -4.91
C ASP A 4 7.77 -19.29 -4.52
N HIS A 5 9.10 -19.46 -4.49
CA HIS A 5 10.06 -18.38 -4.29
C HIS A 5 10.03 -17.37 -5.45
N ALA A 6 10.05 -17.83 -6.70
CA ALA A 6 9.99 -16.96 -7.87
C ALA A 6 8.65 -16.22 -7.93
N VAL A 7 7.54 -16.87 -7.56
CA VAL A 7 6.21 -16.23 -7.49
C VAL A 7 6.20 -15.12 -6.43
N SER A 8 6.74 -15.38 -5.24
CA SER A 8 6.80 -14.38 -4.16
C SER A 8 7.65 -13.17 -4.57
N ILE A 9 8.82 -13.40 -5.18
CA ILE A 9 9.67 -12.32 -5.71
C ILE A 9 8.90 -11.49 -6.76
N LEU A 10 8.16 -12.15 -7.65
CA LEU A 10 7.39 -11.45 -8.68
C LEU A 10 6.25 -10.60 -8.09
N ILE A 11 5.58 -11.10 -7.05
CA ILE A 11 4.53 -10.35 -6.33
C ILE A 11 5.13 -9.11 -5.66
N PHE A 12 6.21 -9.26 -4.89
CA PHE A 12 6.87 -8.12 -4.25
C PHE A 12 7.40 -7.12 -5.28
N ALA A 13 8.06 -7.59 -6.34
CA ALA A 13 8.52 -6.74 -7.43
C ALA A 13 7.38 -5.94 -8.08
N GLY A 14 6.21 -6.57 -8.29
CA GLY A 14 5.04 -5.87 -8.81
C GLY A 14 4.53 -4.77 -7.87
N ILE A 15 4.49 -5.05 -6.56
CA ILE A 15 4.09 -4.07 -5.54
C ILE A 15 5.10 -2.91 -5.50
N ASP A 16 6.39 -3.21 -5.51
CA ASP A 16 7.47 -2.21 -5.47
C ASP A 16 7.49 -1.33 -6.72
N VAL A 17 7.14 -1.87 -7.89
CA VAL A 17 6.99 -1.06 -9.12
C VAL A 17 5.84 -0.06 -9.00
N VAL A 18 4.69 -0.47 -8.46
CA VAL A 18 3.55 0.43 -8.22
C VAL A 18 3.93 1.51 -7.20
N MET A 19 4.66 1.14 -6.15
CA MET A 19 5.19 2.08 -5.16
C MET A 19 6.20 3.06 -5.78
N ALA A 20 7.13 2.57 -6.61
CA ALA A 20 8.12 3.41 -7.28
C ALA A 20 7.46 4.44 -8.20
N LEU A 21 6.42 4.04 -8.95
CA LEU A 21 5.64 4.97 -9.78
C LEU A 21 4.90 6.01 -8.94
N SER A 22 4.30 5.58 -7.82
CA SER A 22 3.62 6.47 -6.88
C SER A 22 4.58 7.47 -6.23
N PHE A 23 5.82 7.05 -6.00
CA PHE A 23 6.89 7.89 -5.43
C PHE A 23 7.53 8.84 -6.47
N TYR A 24 7.56 8.44 -7.74
CA TYR A 24 8.17 9.24 -8.81
C TYR A 24 7.49 10.60 -9.01
N LEU A 25 6.15 10.67 -8.87
CA LEU A 25 5.39 11.90 -9.07
C LEU A 25 5.75 12.98 -8.02
N PRO A 26 5.72 12.69 -6.70
CA PRO A 26 6.16 13.64 -5.68
C PRO A 26 7.66 13.94 -5.76
N ALA A 27 8.49 12.93 -6.04
CA ALA A 27 9.94 13.09 -6.14
C ALA A 27 10.34 14.05 -7.28
N SER A 28 9.62 14.00 -8.41
CA SER A 28 9.83 14.91 -9.54
C SER A 28 9.49 16.38 -9.21
N ALA A 29 8.63 16.61 -8.21
CA ALA A 29 8.33 17.94 -7.66
C ALA A 29 9.30 18.35 -6.55
N GLY A 30 10.33 17.55 -6.26
CA GLY A 30 11.29 17.78 -5.16
C GLY A 30 10.76 17.40 -3.78
N GLN A 31 9.61 16.75 -3.68
CA GLN A 31 9.01 16.33 -2.41
C GLN A 31 9.26 14.83 -2.18
N LEU A 32 10.18 14.51 -1.28
CA LEU A 32 10.36 13.14 -0.81
C LEU A 32 9.42 12.87 0.36
N SER A 33 8.48 11.94 0.19
CA SER A 33 7.52 11.57 1.23
C SER A 33 7.96 10.30 1.94
N ALA A 34 8.48 10.45 3.16
CA ALA A 34 8.78 9.31 4.05
C ALA A 34 7.51 8.55 4.50
N GLY A 35 6.33 9.17 4.37
CA GLY A 35 5.05 8.57 4.75
C GLY A 35 4.56 7.46 3.81
N GLN A 36 5.06 7.39 2.57
CA GLN A 36 4.64 6.41 1.56
C GLN A 36 4.73 4.95 2.06
N GLY A 37 5.85 4.59 2.70
CA GLY A 37 6.02 3.25 3.27
C GLY A 37 5.03 2.94 4.39
N GLY A 38 4.73 3.94 5.24
CA GLY A 38 3.75 3.82 6.32
C GLY A 38 2.33 3.60 5.80
N PHE A 39 1.92 4.38 4.79
CA PHE A 39 0.60 4.21 4.17
C PHE A 39 0.47 2.88 3.42
N MET A 40 1.53 2.42 2.74
CA MET A 40 1.54 1.09 2.14
C MET A 40 1.37 0.00 3.20
N ALA A 41 2.13 0.07 4.30
CA ALA A 41 2.06 -0.93 5.37
C ALA A 41 0.66 -1.00 6.00
N LEU A 42 0.00 0.14 6.23
CA LEU A 42 -1.38 0.22 6.73
C LEU A 42 -2.39 -0.48 5.80
N GLY A 43 -2.34 -0.19 4.50
CA GLY A 43 -3.25 -0.80 3.53
C GLY A 43 -3.00 -2.30 3.35
N ALA A 44 -1.72 -2.71 3.29
CA ALA A 44 -1.32 -4.10 3.16
C ALA A 44 -1.72 -4.93 4.39
N TYR A 45 -1.45 -4.43 5.60
CA TYR A 45 -1.84 -5.11 6.84
C TYR A 45 -3.36 -5.26 6.96
N THR A 46 -4.11 -4.20 6.65
CA THR A 46 -5.57 -4.24 6.68
C THR A 46 -6.12 -5.29 5.71
N SER A 47 -5.63 -5.30 4.47
CA SER A 47 -6.06 -6.27 3.45
C SER A 47 -5.67 -7.70 3.82
N ALA A 48 -4.47 -7.90 4.36
CA ALA A 48 -3.99 -9.20 4.85
C ALA A 48 -4.84 -9.69 6.03
N TYR A 49 -5.17 -8.83 6.99
CA TYR A 49 -5.97 -9.18 8.15
C TYR A 49 -7.39 -9.59 7.76
N LEU A 50 -8.05 -8.83 6.89
CA LEU A 50 -9.39 -9.14 6.37
C LEU A 50 -9.43 -10.46 5.59
N THR A 51 -8.38 -10.74 4.82
CA THR A 51 -8.31 -11.97 4.01
C THR A 51 -7.96 -13.18 4.89
N ALA A 52 -7.02 -13.04 5.83
CA ALA A 52 -6.51 -14.15 6.64
C ALA A 52 -7.42 -14.51 7.83
N HIS A 53 -8.08 -13.54 8.45
CA HIS A 53 -8.89 -13.76 9.66
C HIS A 53 -10.40 -13.76 9.41
N LEU A 54 -10.89 -12.93 8.48
CA LEU A 54 -12.33 -12.80 8.21
C LEU A 54 -12.77 -13.56 6.93
N GLY A 55 -11.84 -14.13 6.17
CA GLY A 55 -12.15 -14.87 4.94
C GLY A 55 -12.82 -14.00 3.87
N VAL A 56 -12.66 -12.67 3.96
CA VAL A 56 -13.24 -11.73 3.00
C VAL A 56 -12.57 -11.93 1.65
N PRO A 57 -13.31 -11.89 0.52
CA PRO A 57 -12.72 -12.01 -0.80
C PRO A 57 -11.69 -10.89 -1.03
N PHE A 58 -10.54 -11.26 -1.59
CA PHE A 58 -9.39 -10.37 -1.79
C PHE A 58 -9.73 -8.99 -2.40
N PRO A 59 -10.59 -8.87 -3.43
CA PRO A 59 -10.94 -7.56 -4.00
C PRO A 59 -11.58 -6.62 -2.97
N LEU A 60 -12.44 -7.16 -2.10
CA LEU A 60 -13.14 -6.39 -1.09
C LEU A 60 -12.19 -6.01 0.06
N ALA A 61 -11.30 -6.92 0.44
CA ALA A 61 -10.23 -6.67 1.41
C ALA A 61 -9.26 -5.59 0.91
N LEU A 62 -8.92 -5.60 -0.38
CA LEU A 62 -8.06 -4.62 -1.02
C LEU A 62 -8.69 -3.21 -1.00
N VAL A 63 -9.97 -3.09 -1.33
CA VAL A 63 -10.71 -1.82 -1.27
C VAL A 63 -10.78 -1.31 0.18
N ALA A 64 -11.09 -2.19 1.13
CA ALA A 64 -11.10 -1.82 2.55
C ALA A 64 -9.72 -1.35 3.04
N GLY A 65 -8.64 -2.01 2.62
CA GLY A 65 -7.27 -1.57 2.92
C GLY A 65 -6.95 -0.20 2.33
N GLY A 66 -7.37 0.06 1.09
CA GLY A 66 -7.27 1.38 0.46
C GLY A 66 -8.05 2.47 1.21
N LEU A 67 -9.27 2.17 1.66
CA LEU A 67 -10.09 3.09 2.44
C LEU A 67 -9.45 3.42 3.79
N VAL A 68 -8.93 2.42 4.51
CA VAL A 68 -8.23 2.64 5.79
C VAL A 68 -6.97 3.49 5.57
N GLY A 69 -6.17 3.16 4.56
CA GLY A 69 -4.99 3.96 4.19
C GLY A 69 -5.35 5.41 3.85
N GLY A 70 -6.43 5.62 3.09
CA GLY A 70 -6.93 6.94 2.72
C GLY A 70 -7.45 7.75 3.92
N LEU A 71 -8.20 7.13 4.82
CA LEU A 71 -8.71 7.78 6.04
C LEU A 71 -7.57 8.21 6.97
N VAL A 72 -6.58 7.35 7.17
CA VAL A 72 -5.38 7.70 7.94
C VAL A 72 -4.58 8.78 7.22
N GLY A 73 -4.48 8.70 5.89
CA GLY A 73 -3.87 9.73 5.05
C GLY A 73 -4.53 11.09 5.20
N LEU A 74 -5.86 11.15 5.26
CA LEU A 74 -6.60 12.39 5.52
C LEU A 74 -6.36 12.92 6.93
N ALA A 75 -6.41 12.04 7.94
CA ALA A 75 -6.17 12.41 9.33
C ALA A 75 -4.76 12.96 9.57
N VAL A 76 -3.75 12.41 8.89
CA VAL A 76 -2.34 12.85 8.97
C VAL A 76 -2.04 14.00 8.00
N GLY A 77 -2.72 14.08 6.86
CA GLY A 77 -2.57 15.16 5.89
C GLY A 77 -3.13 16.49 6.39
N PHE A 78 -4.22 16.46 7.16
CA PHE A 78 -4.82 17.66 7.76
C PHE A 78 -3.83 18.47 8.63
N PRO A 79 -3.09 17.88 9.59
CA PRO A 79 -2.07 18.61 10.36
C PRO A 79 -0.80 18.92 9.57
N ALA A 80 -0.61 18.37 8.36
CA ALA A 80 0.52 18.69 7.48
C ALA A 80 0.24 19.88 6.54
N LEU A 81 -1.03 20.32 6.46
CA LEU A 81 -1.45 21.48 5.68
C LEU A 81 -1.26 22.82 6.44
N ARG A 82 -0.87 22.74 7.72
CA ARG A 82 -0.42 23.86 8.56
C ARG A 82 1.09 23.80 8.72
#